data_AF-A0A165ZKI0-F1
#
_entry.id   AF-A0A165ZKI0-F1
#
_cell.length_a   1.000
_cell.length_b   1.000
_cell.length_c   1.000
_cell.angle_alpha   90.00
_cell.angle_beta   90.00
_cell.angle_gamma   90.00
#
_symmetry.space_group_name_H-M   'P 1'
#
loop_
_entity.id
_entity.type
_entity.pdbx_description
1 polymer ?
#
loop_
_entity_poly.entity_id
_entity_poly.type
_entity_poly.pdbx_seq_one_letter_code
_entity_poly.pdbx_strand_id
1 'polypeptide(L)'
;MTLVPPVTAAFTLEQSCFGKLRHSIRAFAGSFRPPQALSLRTAAHPSTSSVIVGFEASTWLRSPINALHSIPGRHVTIAFRTEVSDDGELSAWDVQSRKGQYDKVLNALWEMDLRELRVLRIDGLRWWGDQKQLFQERAYPFPPTQDDEAPLFARAWNVEVLILTARSDVSLLEALTELPAARNKLLFPRLHTIAMEWPRHESVSRSIVVDLFQKRHAAGLPVRTFQVLRKGGQDERWEDLLGFTQVVVHDSASE
;
A
#
# COMPACT_ATOMS: atom_id res chain seq x y z
N MET A 1 -0.23 -17.83 22.35
CA MET A 1 -1.41 -17.06 22.79
C MET A 1 -1.75 -16.09 21.67
N THR A 2 -2.95 -16.20 21.07
CA THR A 2 -3.32 -15.44 19.87
C THR A 2 -4.16 -14.23 20.26
N LEU A 3 -3.64 -13.02 20.04
CA LEU A 3 -4.34 -11.78 20.36
C LEU A 3 -5.30 -11.42 19.23
N VAL A 4 -6.59 -11.74 19.36
CA VAL A 4 -7.62 -11.34 18.38
C VAL A 4 -8.28 -10.05 18.86
N PRO A 5 -8.12 -8.91 18.15
CA PRO A 5 -8.82 -7.70 18.51
C PRO A 5 -10.34 -7.91 18.45
N PRO A 6 -11.10 -7.43 19.46
CA PRO A 6 -12.54 -7.23 19.33
C PRO A 6 -12.90 -6.41 18.08
N VAL A 7 -14.14 -6.54 17.59
CA VAL A 7 -14.60 -5.94 16.33
C VAL A 7 -14.43 -4.42 16.27
N THR A 8 -14.42 -3.74 17.41
CA THR A 8 -14.23 -2.29 17.51
C THR A 8 -12.84 -1.88 17.96
N ALA A 9 -12.00 -2.84 18.37
CA ALA A 9 -10.71 -2.53 18.97
C ALA A 9 -9.64 -2.24 17.90
N ALA A 10 -8.81 -1.25 18.20
CA ALA A 10 -7.57 -0.96 17.51
C ALA A 10 -6.43 -1.11 18.51
N PHE A 11 -5.38 -1.84 18.14
CA PHE A 11 -4.18 -1.98 18.95
C PHE A 11 -3.00 -1.37 18.22
N THR A 12 -2.19 -0.59 18.92
CA THR A 12 -0.93 -0.07 18.38
C THR A 12 0.23 -0.73 19.09
N LEU A 13 1.12 -1.33 18.32
CA LEU A 13 2.39 -1.89 18.75
C LEU A 13 3.50 -1.02 18.19
N GLU A 14 4.20 -0.31 19.07
CA GLU A 14 5.38 0.46 18.69
C GLU A 14 6.64 -0.39 18.83
N GLN A 15 7.49 -0.38 17.80
CA GLN A 15 8.70 -1.18 17.75
C GLN A 15 9.88 -0.37 17.26
N SER A 16 11.00 -0.48 17.97
CA SER A 16 12.29 0.03 17.50
C SER A 16 12.83 -0.82 16.35
N CYS A 17 13.39 -0.16 15.33
CA CYS A 17 14.00 -0.81 14.17
C CYS A 17 15.33 -1.54 14.48
N PHE A 18 15.85 -1.47 15.72
CA PHE A 18 17.05 -2.20 16.14
C PHE A 18 16.80 -3.68 16.45
N GLY A 19 15.56 -4.05 16.76
CA GLY A 19 15.19 -5.40 17.21
C GLY A 19 14.84 -6.41 16.12
N LYS A 20 14.33 -7.58 16.56
CA LYS A 20 13.83 -8.65 15.68
C LYS A 20 12.41 -8.34 15.18
N LEU A 21 12.30 -7.44 14.21
CA LEU A 21 11.01 -6.97 13.64
C LEU A 21 10.14 -8.10 13.04
N ARG A 22 10.79 -9.13 12.49
CA ARG A 22 10.14 -10.24 11.78
C ARG A 22 9.14 -11.01 12.65
N HIS A 23 9.42 -11.18 13.94
CA HIS A 23 8.56 -11.96 14.83
C HIS A 23 7.19 -11.31 15.02
N SER A 24 7.15 -9.99 15.15
CA SER A 24 5.91 -9.22 15.32
C SER A 24 5.06 -9.28 14.07
N ILE A 25 5.68 -9.06 12.90
CA ILE A 25 4.98 -9.19 11.62
C ILE A 25 4.41 -10.60 11.46
N ARG A 26 5.22 -11.64 11.68
CA ARG A 26 4.77 -13.02 11.55
C ARG A 26 3.66 -13.37 12.55
N ALA A 27 3.69 -12.81 13.76
CA ALA A 27 2.66 -13.05 14.78
C ALA A 27 1.30 -12.44 14.41
N PHE A 28 1.28 -11.30 13.72
CA PHE A 28 0.04 -10.59 13.37
C PHE A 28 -0.39 -10.75 11.91
N ALA A 29 0.50 -11.12 11.01
CA ALA A 29 0.23 -11.19 9.57
C ALA A 29 0.88 -12.39 8.88
N GLY A 30 1.40 -13.37 9.63
CA GLY A 30 1.99 -14.59 9.07
C GLY A 30 0.95 -15.64 8.66
N SER A 31 1.40 -16.84 8.29
CA SER A 31 0.54 -17.89 7.72
C SER A 31 -0.56 -18.44 8.61
N PHE A 32 -0.40 -18.36 9.94
CA PHE A 32 -1.44 -18.73 10.89
C PHE A 32 -2.58 -17.71 10.95
N ARG A 33 -2.33 -16.50 10.45
CA ARG A 33 -3.27 -15.40 10.52
C ARG A 33 -3.02 -14.39 9.39
N PRO A 34 -3.25 -14.79 8.13
CA PRO A 34 -3.03 -13.92 7.00
C PRO A 34 -3.96 -12.69 7.08
N PRO A 35 -3.47 -11.47 6.77
CA PRO A 35 -4.28 -10.27 6.70
C PRO A 35 -5.33 -10.38 5.59
N GLN A 36 -6.53 -9.83 5.84
CA GLN A 36 -7.54 -9.62 4.80
C GLN A 36 -7.57 -8.17 4.31
N ALA A 37 -7.14 -7.23 5.14
CA ALA A 37 -6.91 -5.84 4.78
C ALA A 37 -5.53 -5.39 5.27
N LEU A 38 -4.88 -4.52 4.51
CA LEU A 38 -3.56 -3.99 4.84
C LEU A 38 -3.53 -2.51 4.53
N SER A 39 -3.00 -1.69 5.44
CA SER A 39 -2.59 -0.33 5.10
C SER A 39 -1.10 -0.15 5.33
N LEU A 40 -0.39 0.35 4.32
CA LEU A 40 1.05 0.60 4.38
C LEU A 40 1.33 2.10 4.29
N ARG A 41 2.21 2.57 5.17
CA ARG A 41 2.73 3.94 5.17
C ARG A 41 4.20 3.94 5.53
N THR A 42 5.06 4.27 4.59
CA THR A 42 6.51 4.43 4.83
C THR A 42 6.93 5.90 4.95
N ALA A 43 6.05 6.82 4.56
CA ALA A 43 6.24 8.27 4.59
C ALA A 43 5.60 9.00 5.80
N ALA A 44 5.46 8.36 6.97
CA ALA A 44 4.71 8.97 8.08
C ALA A 44 5.40 10.18 8.72
N HIS A 45 6.69 10.04 8.96
CA HIS A 45 7.60 11.01 9.57
C HIS A 45 9.02 10.59 9.14
N PRO A 46 10.05 11.46 9.12
CA PRO A 46 11.43 11.05 8.86
C PRO A 46 11.87 9.79 9.61
N SER A 47 11.32 9.56 10.80
CA SER A 47 11.66 8.46 11.69
C SER A 47 10.59 7.39 11.91
N THR A 48 9.45 7.43 11.22
CA THR A 48 8.40 6.42 11.40
C THR A 48 7.88 5.83 10.10
N SER A 49 7.67 4.52 10.13
CA SER A 49 6.91 3.76 9.14
C SER A 49 5.86 2.95 9.89
N SER A 50 4.75 2.63 9.25
CA SER A 50 3.69 1.87 9.90
C SER A 50 3.00 0.94 8.92
N VAL A 51 2.58 -0.20 9.44
CA VAL A 51 1.69 -1.11 8.74
C VAL A 51 0.50 -1.43 9.62
N ILE A 52 -0.68 -1.39 9.02
CA ILE A 52 -1.95 -1.68 9.69
C ILE A 52 -2.47 -2.99 9.12
N VAL A 53 -2.67 -3.97 9.99
CA VAL A 53 -3.15 -5.30 9.66
C VAL A 53 -4.60 -5.42 10.08
N GLY A 54 -5.49 -5.46 9.09
CA GLY A 54 -6.92 -5.71 9.24
C GLY A 54 -7.24 -7.19 9.05
N PHE A 55 -7.98 -7.77 10.00
CA PHE A 55 -8.33 -9.19 9.97
C PHE A 55 -9.67 -9.48 9.28
N GLU A 56 -10.42 -8.43 8.94
CA GLU A 56 -11.72 -8.53 8.30
C GLU A 56 -11.81 -7.49 7.19
N ALA A 57 -11.91 -7.95 5.95
CA ALA A 57 -12.03 -7.05 4.80
C ALA A 57 -13.42 -6.42 4.67
N SER A 58 -14.47 -7.06 5.20
CA SER A 58 -15.87 -6.70 4.97
C SER A 58 -16.19 -5.23 5.25
N THR A 59 -15.64 -4.65 6.32
CA THR A 59 -15.86 -3.24 6.68
C THR A 59 -15.18 -2.28 5.71
N TRP A 60 -13.99 -2.64 5.22
CA TRP A 60 -13.23 -1.89 4.23
C TRP A 60 -13.90 -1.95 2.84
N LEU A 61 -14.43 -3.11 2.48
CA LEU A 61 -15.09 -3.37 1.19
C LEU A 61 -16.44 -2.67 1.06
N ARG A 62 -17.18 -2.48 2.17
CA ARG A 62 -18.49 -1.80 2.16
C ARG A 62 -18.39 -0.35 1.69
N SER A 63 -17.32 0.34 2.04
CA SER A 63 -17.11 1.73 1.64
C SER A 63 -15.61 2.05 1.55
N PRO A 64 -14.97 1.73 0.40
CA PRO A 64 -13.56 2.03 0.17
C PRO A 64 -13.24 3.52 0.31
N ILE A 65 -14.17 4.39 -0.09
CA ILE A 65 -14.01 5.85 0.02
C ILE A 65 -13.86 6.32 1.47
N ASN A 66 -14.60 5.74 2.42
CA ASN A 66 -14.47 6.08 3.84
C ASN A 66 -13.10 5.69 4.41
N ALA A 67 -12.48 4.67 3.81
CA ALA A 67 -11.16 4.18 4.18
C ALA A 67 -10.00 5.06 3.65
N LEU A 68 -10.29 6.11 2.87
CA LEU A 68 -9.30 7.13 2.53
C LEU A 68 -8.83 7.88 3.78
N HIS A 69 -9.77 8.26 4.66
CA HIS A 69 -9.48 9.09 5.85
C HIS A 69 -9.50 8.35 7.17
N SER A 70 -10.20 7.21 7.24
CA SER A 70 -10.36 6.45 8.48
C SER A 70 -9.98 4.99 8.30
N ILE A 71 -9.49 4.36 9.36
CA ILE A 71 -9.20 2.92 9.34
C ILE A 71 -10.36 2.22 10.05
N PRO A 72 -11.09 1.32 9.38
CA PRO A 72 -12.10 0.52 10.05
C PRO A 72 -11.53 -0.24 11.24
N GLY A 73 -12.34 -0.42 12.29
CA GLY A 73 -11.94 -1.14 13.52
C GLY A 73 -11.51 -2.59 13.26
N ARG A 74 -11.05 -3.28 14.32
CA ARG A 74 -10.52 -4.65 14.27
C ARG A 74 -9.19 -4.78 13.54
N HIS A 75 -8.25 -3.93 13.88
CA HIS A 75 -6.91 -3.92 13.29
C HIS A 75 -5.80 -3.84 14.34
N VAL A 76 -4.60 -4.21 13.91
CA VAL A 76 -3.35 -3.99 14.64
C VAL A 76 -2.47 -3.07 13.81
N THR A 77 -2.08 -1.95 14.38
CA THR A 77 -1.08 -1.05 13.83
C THR A 77 0.27 -1.42 14.40
N ILE A 78 1.24 -1.71 13.54
CA ILE A 78 2.64 -1.90 13.91
C ILE A 78 3.38 -0.65 13.43
N ALA A 79 3.82 0.18 14.37
CA ALA A 79 4.57 1.40 14.11
C ALA A 79 6.06 1.13 14.36
N PHE A 80 6.86 1.27 13.30
CA PHE A 80 8.31 1.12 13.32
C PHE A 80 8.94 2.50 13.54
N ARG A 81 9.68 2.64 14.64
CA ARG A 81 10.43 3.85 14.98
C ARG A 81 11.90 3.63 14.68
N THR A 82 12.46 4.47 13.82
CA THR A 82 13.91 4.55 13.65
C THR A 82 14.49 5.43 14.74
N GLU A 83 15.50 4.96 15.44
CA GLU A 83 16.21 5.77 16.43
C GLU A 83 17.40 6.48 15.75
N VAL A 84 17.66 7.70 16.19
CA VAL A 84 18.73 8.56 15.69
C VAL A 84 19.39 9.17 16.92
N SER A 85 20.71 9.32 16.93
CA SER A 85 21.37 10.10 17.98
C SER A 85 20.83 11.52 17.96
N ASP A 86 20.59 12.08 19.14
CA ASP A 86 19.91 13.37 19.34
C ASP A 86 20.86 14.56 19.08
N ASP A 87 21.98 14.31 18.41
CA ASP A 87 23.13 15.20 18.36
C ASP A 87 22.98 16.30 17.29
N GLY A 88 21.80 16.89 17.13
CA GLY A 88 21.51 18.15 16.43
C GLY A 88 21.79 18.25 14.91
N GLU A 89 22.88 17.68 14.41
CA GLU A 89 23.28 17.58 13.02
C GLU A 89 23.30 16.12 12.59
N LEU A 90 22.60 15.81 11.50
CA LEU A 90 22.61 14.47 10.93
C LEU A 90 23.96 14.22 10.26
N SER A 91 24.77 13.36 10.87
CA SER A 91 25.99 12.88 10.22
C SER A 91 25.65 11.98 9.04
N ALA A 92 26.61 11.78 8.12
CA ALA A 92 26.46 10.79 7.04
C ALA A 92 26.21 9.37 7.60
N TRP A 93 26.72 9.07 8.78
CA TRP A 93 26.48 7.82 9.49
C TRP A 93 25.02 7.69 9.95
N ASP A 94 24.39 8.77 10.41
CA ASP A 94 22.97 8.78 10.79
C ASP A 94 22.06 8.53 9.60
N VAL A 95 22.39 9.10 8.44
CA VAL A 95 21.66 8.85 7.19
C VAL A 95 21.77 7.37 6.79
N GLN A 96 22.97 6.80 6.84
CA GLN A 96 23.20 5.39 6.52
C GLN A 96 22.53 4.45 7.54
N SER A 97 22.56 4.80 8.83
CA SER A 97 21.89 4.08 9.91
C SER A 97 20.37 4.07 9.71
N ARG A 98 19.77 5.23 9.41
CA ARG A 98 18.33 5.34 9.09
C ARG A 98 17.94 4.47 7.90
N LYS A 99 18.76 4.49 6.83
CA LYS A 99 18.53 3.63 5.66
C LYS A 99 18.59 2.14 6.03
N GLY A 100 19.60 1.71 6.79
CA GLY A 100 19.71 0.32 7.23
C GLY A 100 18.57 -0.12 8.16
N GLN A 101 18.09 0.76 9.04
CA GLN A 101 16.93 0.51 9.88
C GLN A 101 15.65 0.39 9.04
N TYR A 102 15.52 1.22 8.00
CA TYR A 102 14.40 1.17 7.08
C TYR A 102 14.39 -0.11 6.23
N ASP A 103 15.55 -0.53 5.73
CA ASP A 103 15.68 -1.80 4.99
C ASP A 103 15.27 -3.00 5.86
N LYS A 104 15.51 -2.96 7.18
CA LYS A 104 15.01 -3.99 8.11
C LYS A 104 13.47 -4.00 8.19
N VAL A 105 12.81 -2.85 8.13
CA VAL A 105 11.34 -2.75 8.11
C VAL A 105 10.80 -3.39 6.84
N LEU A 106 11.30 -2.99 5.66
CA LEU A 106 10.88 -3.58 4.39
C LEU A 106 11.10 -5.10 4.39
N ASN A 107 12.27 -5.56 4.85
CA ASN A 107 12.57 -6.99 5.01
C ASN A 107 11.60 -7.71 5.95
N ALA A 108 11.13 -7.05 7.01
CA ALA A 108 10.15 -7.66 7.91
C ALA A 108 8.78 -7.82 7.26
N LEU A 109 8.38 -6.92 6.35
CA LEU A 109 7.10 -7.03 5.63
C LEU A 109 7.02 -8.29 4.74
N TRP A 110 8.15 -8.85 4.30
CA TRP A 110 8.19 -10.13 3.55
C TRP A 110 7.73 -11.34 4.34
N GLU A 111 7.69 -11.23 5.66
CA GLU A 111 7.17 -12.29 6.54
C GLU A 111 5.63 -12.34 6.55
N MET A 112 4.96 -11.38 5.88
CA MET A 112 3.51 -11.38 5.73
C MET A 112 3.03 -12.46 4.77
N ASP A 113 1.96 -13.15 5.16
CA ASP A 113 1.23 -14.05 4.28
C ASP A 113 0.08 -13.32 3.59
N LEU A 114 0.35 -12.78 2.41
CA LEU A 114 -0.61 -11.95 1.68
C LEU A 114 -1.64 -12.76 0.87
N ARG A 115 -1.69 -14.08 1.02
CA ARG A 115 -2.58 -14.94 0.21
C ARG A 115 -4.05 -14.63 0.39
N GLU A 116 -4.47 -14.14 1.56
CA GLU A 116 -5.87 -13.76 1.84
C GLU A 116 -6.12 -12.26 1.74
N LEU A 117 -5.13 -11.47 1.31
CA LEU A 117 -5.27 -10.02 1.24
C LEU A 117 -6.30 -9.65 0.16
N ARG A 118 -7.37 -8.94 0.57
CA ARG A 118 -8.44 -8.47 -0.31
C ARG A 118 -8.47 -6.96 -0.46
N VAL A 119 -8.01 -6.21 0.55
CA VAL A 119 -7.94 -4.75 0.49
C VAL A 119 -6.53 -4.26 0.77
N LEU A 120 -5.96 -3.49 -0.15
CA LEU A 120 -4.68 -2.82 0.02
C LEU A 120 -4.89 -1.30 0.05
N ARG A 121 -4.47 -0.66 1.13
CA ARG A 121 -4.44 0.80 1.28
C ARG A 121 -3.00 1.29 1.31
N ILE A 122 -2.64 2.20 0.43
CA ILE A 122 -1.35 2.89 0.46
C ILE A 122 -1.59 4.31 1.00
N ASP A 123 -0.88 4.66 2.06
CA ASP A 123 -0.98 5.95 2.76
C ASP A 123 0.36 6.68 2.72
N GLY A 124 0.93 6.71 1.52
CA GLY A 124 2.22 7.33 1.22
C GLY A 124 3.40 6.37 1.31
N LEU A 125 4.20 6.37 0.25
CA LEU A 125 5.49 5.72 0.17
C LEU A 125 6.60 6.77 0.28
N ARG A 126 7.72 6.43 0.92
CA ARG A 126 8.79 7.37 1.21
C ARG A 126 9.64 7.62 -0.02
N TRP A 127 10.01 6.55 -0.70
CA TRP A 127 10.97 6.58 -1.80
C TRP A 127 10.45 5.79 -2.99
N TRP A 128 10.86 6.18 -4.19
CA TRP A 128 10.66 5.38 -5.41
C TRP A 128 11.17 3.94 -5.29
N GLY A 129 12.24 3.74 -4.51
CA GLY A 129 12.75 2.40 -4.19
C GLY A 129 11.74 1.51 -3.46
N ASP A 130 10.81 2.09 -2.70
CA ASP A 130 9.73 1.34 -2.04
C ASP A 130 8.76 0.79 -3.08
N GLN A 131 8.34 1.64 -4.02
CA GLN A 131 7.45 1.24 -5.12
C GLN A 131 8.06 0.08 -5.91
N LYS A 132 9.35 0.15 -6.22
CA LYS A 132 10.07 -0.95 -6.86
C LYS A 132 9.96 -2.25 -6.08
N GLN A 133 10.36 -2.25 -4.80
CA GLN A 133 10.35 -3.46 -3.98
C GLN A 133 8.95 -4.02 -3.73
N LEU A 134 7.95 -3.15 -3.65
CA LEU A 134 6.58 -3.53 -3.36
C LEU A 134 5.83 -4.05 -4.60
N PHE A 135 6.09 -3.49 -5.79
CA PHE A 135 5.28 -3.71 -6.99
C PHE A 135 6.02 -4.18 -8.25
N GLN A 136 7.32 -3.90 -8.42
CA GLN A 136 8.05 -4.20 -9.66
C GLN A 136 9.10 -5.31 -9.47
N GLU A 137 10.18 -5.02 -8.73
CA GLU A 137 11.36 -5.88 -8.62
C GLU A 137 12.04 -5.71 -7.27
N ARG A 138 12.63 -6.80 -6.76
CA ARG A 138 13.46 -6.74 -5.56
C ARG A 138 14.85 -6.18 -5.88
N ALA A 139 15.06 -4.91 -5.59
CA ALA A 139 16.32 -4.23 -5.86
C ALA A 139 17.33 -4.29 -4.69
N TYR A 140 17.71 -5.45 -4.12
CA TYR A 140 18.81 -5.53 -3.12
C TYR A 140 19.49 -6.93 -3.02
N PRO A 141 20.79 -7.02 -2.68
CA PRO A 141 21.61 -8.22 -2.79
C PRO A 141 21.54 -9.04 -1.50
N PHE A 142 20.60 -9.97 -1.43
CA PHE A 142 20.63 -11.06 -0.44
C PHE A 142 20.66 -12.38 -1.21
N PRO A 143 21.24 -13.46 -0.65
CA PRO A 143 21.48 -14.68 -1.42
C PRO A 143 20.15 -15.17 -2.01
N PRO A 144 20.07 -15.28 -3.35
CA PRO A 144 18.83 -15.58 -4.04
C PRO A 144 18.47 -17.04 -3.80
N THR A 145 17.28 -17.29 -3.27
CA THR A 145 16.55 -18.53 -3.57
C THR A 145 15.71 -18.29 -4.83
N GLN A 146 15.44 -19.32 -5.63
CA GLN A 146 14.88 -19.18 -6.99
C GLN A 146 13.51 -18.48 -7.10
N ASP A 147 12.82 -18.22 -5.98
CA ASP A 147 11.56 -17.46 -5.90
C ASP A 147 11.74 -15.99 -5.43
N ASP A 148 12.97 -15.53 -5.17
CA ASP A 148 13.26 -14.30 -4.40
C ASP A 148 13.22 -12.97 -5.16
N GLU A 149 13.02 -12.95 -6.48
CA GLU A 149 13.02 -11.71 -7.28
C GLU A 149 11.65 -11.05 -7.43
N ALA A 150 10.57 -11.79 -7.15
CA ALA A 150 9.21 -11.28 -7.27
C ALA A 150 8.93 -10.19 -6.22
N PRO A 151 8.24 -9.09 -6.57
CA PRO A 151 7.93 -8.00 -5.64
C PRO A 151 7.02 -8.47 -4.49
N LEU A 152 7.00 -7.75 -3.36
CA LEU A 152 6.27 -8.18 -2.15
C LEU A 152 4.81 -8.51 -2.46
N PHE A 153 4.13 -7.63 -3.19
CA PHE A 153 2.72 -7.78 -3.51
C PHE A 153 2.42 -8.77 -4.64
N ALA A 154 3.43 -9.42 -5.22
CA ALA A 154 3.20 -10.55 -6.13
C ALA A 154 2.35 -11.63 -5.45
N ARG A 155 2.52 -11.86 -4.14
CA ARG A 155 1.78 -12.90 -3.41
C ARG A 155 0.33 -12.53 -3.08
N ALA A 156 -0.09 -11.29 -3.35
CA ALA A 156 -1.41 -10.77 -3.00
C ALA A 156 -2.43 -10.90 -4.16
N TRP A 157 -2.63 -12.12 -4.65
CA TRP A 157 -3.49 -12.42 -5.82
C TRP A 157 -4.99 -12.12 -5.60
N ASN A 158 -5.41 -12.00 -4.34
CA ASN A 158 -6.80 -11.78 -3.94
C ASN A 158 -7.20 -10.33 -3.73
N VAL A 159 -6.31 -9.38 -4.01
CA VAL A 159 -6.64 -7.95 -3.85
C VAL A 159 -7.78 -7.60 -4.81
N GLU A 160 -8.89 -7.18 -4.21
CA GLU A 160 -10.15 -6.77 -4.85
C GLU A 160 -10.26 -5.24 -4.91
N VAL A 161 -9.74 -4.57 -3.87
CA VAL A 161 -9.81 -3.12 -3.70
C VAL A 161 -8.44 -2.54 -3.39
N LEU A 162 -8.04 -1.53 -4.17
CA LEU A 162 -6.87 -0.69 -3.91
C LEU A 162 -7.35 0.69 -3.46
N ILE A 163 -6.77 1.21 -2.37
CA ILE A 163 -7.12 2.51 -1.78
C ILE A 163 -5.87 3.39 -1.74
N LEU A 164 -5.92 4.55 -2.40
CA LEU A 164 -4.83 5.51 -2.48
C LEU A 164 -5.24 6.83 -1.84
N THR A 165 -4.65 7.14 -0.70
CA THR A 165 -4.92 8.39 0.05
C THR A 165 -4.26 9.60 -0.61
N ALA A 166 -4.57 10.83 -0.18
CA ALA A 166 -3.88 12.05 -0.63
C ALA A 166 -2.36 12.07 -0.42
N ARG A 167 -1.80 11.17 0.41
CA ARG A 167 -0.34 11.05 0.58
C ARG A 167 0.31 10.11 -0.42
N SER A 168 -0.49 9.41 -1.22
CA SER A 168 -0.01 8.47 -2.21
C SER A 168 0.33 9.22 -3.48
N ASP A 169 1.47 8.89 -4.06
CA ASP A 169 1.85 9.37 -5.37
C ASP A 169 1.07 8.59 -6.44
N VAL A 170 0.49 9.28 -7.42
CA VAL A 170 -0.26 8.65 -8.53
C VAL A 170 0.67 7.84 -9.43
N SER A 171 1.96 8.17 -9.49
CA SER A 171 2.98 7.37 -10.20
C SER A 171 3.06 5.92 -9.69
N LEU A 172 2.54 5.63 -8.50
CA LEU A 172 2.36 4.26 -8.01
C LEU A 172 1.55 3.39 -8.98
N LEU A 173 0.59 3.98 -9.68
CA LEU A 173 -0.25 3.26 -10.64
C LEU A 173 0.55 2.81 -11.87
N GLU A 174 1.65 3.48 -12.22
CA GLU A 174 2.55 3.03 -13.30
C GLU A 174 3.15 1.66 -12.97
N ALA A 175 3.53 1.43 -11.71
CA ALA A 175 4.04 0.12 -11.28
C ALA A 175 2.99 -1.00 -11.36
N LEU A 176 1.70 -0.67 -11.46
CA LEU A 176 0.63 -1.65 -11.66
C LEU A 176 0.35 -1.93 -13.14
N THR A 177 0.93 -1.15 -14.06
CA THR A 177 0.83 -1.37 -15.50
C THR A 177 2.04 -2.10 -16.08
N GLU A 178 3.13 -2.13 -15.34
CA GLU A 178 4.33 -2.90 -15.69
C GLU A 178 4.15 -4.38 -15.35
N LEU A 179 4.66 -5.25 -16.22
CA LEU A 179 4.76 -6.67 -15.93
C LEU A 179 6.01 -6.89 -15.07
N PRO A 180 5.90 -7.39 -13.84
CA PRO A 180 7.08 -7.78 -13.07
C PRO A 180 7.88 -8.80 -13.89
N ALA A 181 9.20 -8.60 -14.01
CA ALA A 181 10.08 -9.45 -14.82
C ALA A 181 9.93 -10.94 -14.46
N ALA A 182 9.70 -11.24 -13.19
CA ALA A 182 9.52 -12.60 -12.68
C ALA A 182 8.19 -13.28 -13.07
N ARG A 183 7.17 -12.55 -13.58
CA ARG A 183 5.82 -13.11 -13.74
C ARG A 183 5.12 -12.91 -15.08
N ASN A 184 5.61 -12.02 -15.95
CA ASN A 184 4.99 -11.73 -17.26
C ASN A 184 3.46 -11.51 -17.18
N LYS A 185 2.95 -11.08 -16.02
CA LYS A 185 1.51 -10.88 -15.73
C LYS A 185 1.34 -9.70 -14.79
N LEU A 186 0.29 -8.90 -15.01
CA LEU A 186 -0.04 -7.76 -14.16
C LEU A 186 -0.37 -8.22 -12.73
N LEU A 187 -0.04 -7.36 -11.76
CA LEU A 187 -0.41 -7.57 -10.36
C LEU A 187 -1.93 -7.48 -10.15
N PHE A 188 -2.39 -8.10 -9.06
CA PHE A 188 -3.77 -8.06 -8.59
C PHE A 188 -4.81 -8.46 -9.65
N PRO A 189 -4.83 -9.73 -10.10
CA PRO A 189 -5.78 -10.17 -11.12
C PRO A 189 -7.25 -10.04 -10.71
N ARG A 190 -7.54 -9.93 -9.41
CA ARG A 190 -8.91 -9.75 -8.88
C ARG A 190 -9.29 -8.30 -8.59
N LEU A 191 -8.40 -7.34 -8.86
CA LEU A 191 -8.64 -5.93 -8.59
C LEU A 191 -9.79 -5.44 -9.46
N HIS A 192 -10.91 -5.06 -8.82
CA HIS A 192 -12.09 -4.56 -9.50
C HIS A 192 -12.49 -3.16 -9.03
N THR A 193 -11.91 -2.65 -7.94
CA THR A 193 -12.18 -1.30 -7.47
C THR A 193 -10.89 -0.58 -7.08
N ILE A 194 -10.74 0.66 -7.55
CA ILE A 194 -9.72 1.60 -7.07
C ILE A 194 -10.46 2.76 -6.44
N ALA A 195 -10.12 3.08 -5.19
CA ALA A 195 -10.57 4.29 -4.51
C ALA A 195 -9.38 5.23 -4.30
N MET A 196 -9.50 6.48 -4.75
CA MET A 196 -8.40 7.42 -4.68
C MET A 196 -8.86 8.81 -4.28
N GLU A 197 -8.07 9.47 -3.45
CA GLU A 197 -8.19 10.91 -3.24
C GLU A 197 -7.39 11.64 -4.32
N TRP A 198 -8.08 12.45 -5.13
CA TRP A 198 -7.47 13.07 -6.31
C TRP A 198 -6.48 14.16 -5.90
N PRO A 199 -5.22 14.14 -6.40
CA PRO A 199 -4.25 15.16 -6.09
C PRO A 199 -4.65 16.50 -6.70
N ARG A 200 -4.39 17.59 -5.99
CA ARG A 200 -4.56 18.94 -6.54
C ARG A 200 -3.37 19.23 -7.46
N HIS A 201 -3.61 19.34 -8.78
CA HIS A 201 -2.71 19.95 -9.79
C HIS A 201 -1.75 19.07 -10.61
N GLU A 202 -2.14 17.87 -11.05
CA GLU A 202 -1.27 17.09 -11.93
C GLU A 202 -1.98 16.59 -13.19
N SER A 203 -1.78 17.28 -14.32
CA SER A 203 -2.20 16.77 -15.63
C SER A 203 -1.57 15.41 -15.98
N VAL A 204 -0.35 15.18 -15.48
CA VAL A 204 0.38 13.90 -15.61
C VAL A 204 -0.34 12.76 -14.86
N SER A 205 -0.98 13.05 -13.73
CA SER A 205 -1.73 12.06 -12.95
C SER A 205 -2.88 11.45 -13.77
N ARG A 206 -3.53 12.23 -14.64
CA ARG A 206 -4.62 11.73 -15.49
C ARG A 206 -4.14 10.70 -16.51
N SER A 207 -3.06 10.99 -17.24
CA SER A 207 -2.54 10.07 -18.27
C SER A 207 -2.14 8.73 -17.67
N ILE A 208 -1.57 8.72 -16.46
CA ILE A 208 -1.20 7.51 -15.73
C ILE A 208 -2.44 6.67 -15.40
N VAL A 209 -3.50 7.32 -14.92
CA VAL A 209 -4.76 6.66 -14.58
C VAL A 209 -5.41 6.06 -15.83
N VAL A 210 -5.48 6.81 -16.93
CA VAL A 210 -6.02 6.32 -18.20
C VAL A 210 -5.21 5.12 -18.72
N ASP A 211 -3.88 5.21 -18.71
CA ASP A 211 -2.98 4.12 -19.12
C ASP A 211 -3.22 2.84 -18.30
N LEU A 212 -3.41 2.97 -16.99
CA LEU A 212 -3.74 1.85 -16.11
C LEU A 212 -5.01 1.13 -16.55
N PHE A 213 -6.11 1.88 -16.72
CA PHE A 213 -7.39 1.27 -17.09
C PHE A 213 -7.33 0.63 -18.48
N GLN A 214 -6.67 1.29 -19.44
CA GLN A 214 -6.51 0.77 -20.80
C GLN A 214 -5.70 -0.54 -20.83
N LYS A 215 -4.52 -0.57 -20.21
CA LYS A 215 -3.66 -1.76 -20.18
C LYS A 215 -4.31 -2.92 -19.44
N ARG A 216 -4.98 -2.65 -18.31
CA ARG A 216 -5.71 -3.69 -17.57
C ARG A 216 -6.89 -4.24 -18.36
N HIS A 217 -7.64 -3.38 -19.05
CA HIS A 217 -8.72 -3.81 -19.94
C HIS A 217 -8.18 -4.68 -21.09
N ALA A 218 -7.10 -4.25 -21.75
CA ALA A 218 -6.46 -5.01 -22.81
C ALA A 218 -5.94 -6.38 -22.35
N ALA A 219 -5.50 -6.48 -21.09
CA ALA A 219 -5.06 -7.74 -20.47
C ALA A 219 -6.22 -8.64 -19.99
N GLY A 220 -7.49 -8.24 -20.17
CA GLY A 220 -8.66 -8.99 -19.69
C GLY A 220 -8.83 -8.95 -18.17
N LEU A 221 -8.26 -7.96 -17.49
CA LEU A 221 -8.30 -7.77 -16.04
C LEU A 221 -8.94 -6.42 -15.65
N PRO A 222 -10.16 -6.13 -16.13
CA PRO A 222 -10.76 -4.80 -16.01
C PRO A 222 -11.02 -4.43 -14.55
N VAL A 223 -10.67 -3.20 -14.19
CA VAL A 223 -11.10 -2.56 -12.95
C VAL A 223 -12.48 -1.97 -13.22
N ARG A 224 -13.50 -2.47 -12.53
CA ARG A 224 -14.91 -2.15 -12.81
C ARG A 224 -15.32 -0.79 -12.28
N THR A 225 -14.74 -0.36 -11.16
CA THR A 225 -15.15 0.86 -10.46
C THR A 225 -13.93 1.68 -10.08
N PHE A 226 -13.96 2.96 -10.45
CA PHE A 226 -13.01 3.96 -10.01
C PHE A 226 -13.74 4.97 -9.13
N GLN A 227 -13.49 4.95 -7.82
CA GLN A 227 -14.05 5.89 -6.88
C GLN A 227 -13.05 7.02 -6.64
N VAL A 228 -13.46 8.26 -6.88
CA VAL A 228 -12.57 9.42 -6.79
C VAL A 228 -13.13 10.39 -5.76
N LEU A 229 -12.35 10.72 -4.73
CA LEU A 229 -12.66 11.82 -3.83
C LEU A 229 -12.00 13.11 -4.35
N ARG A 230 -12.81 14.09 -4.73
CA ARG A 230 -12.37 15.40 -5.18
C ARG A 230 -12.21 16.37 -4.01
N LYS A 231 -11.15 17.18 -4.06
CA LYS A 231 -10.96 18.31 -3.16
C LYS A 231 -11.03 19.63 -3.94
N GLY A 232 -12.01 20.48 -3.61
CA GLY A 232 -12.02 21.88 -4.04
C GLY A 232 -12.71 22.16 -5.38
N GLY A 233 -13.83 21.50 -5.69
CA GLY A 233 -14.71 21.89 -6.80
C GLY A 233 -14.10 21.77 -8.21
N GLN A 234 -13.06 20.94 -8.39
CA GLN A 234 -12.50 20.70 -9.71
C GLN A 234 -13.44 19.86 -10.58
N ASP A 235 -13.82 20.40 -11.74
CA ASP A 235 -14.54 19.69 -12.79
C ASP A 235 -13.57 18.87 -13.65
N GLU A 236 -12.99 17.84 -13.04
CA GLU A 236 -12.31 16.80 -13.80
C GLU A 236 -13.35 15.94 -14.54
N ARG A 237 -13.32 16.00 -15.87
CA ARG A 237 -14.17 15.18 -16.73
C ARG A 237 -13.53 13.81 -16.91
N TRP A 238 -14.22 12.71 -16.66
CA TRP A 238 -13.65 11.35 -16.78
C TRP A 238 -14.04 10.63 -18.07
N GLU A 239 -14.26 11.39 -19.14
CA GLU A 239 -14.76 10.88 -20.42
C GLU A 239 -13.80 9.84 -21.05
N ASP A 240 -12.49 10.02 -20.90
CA ASP A 240 -11.47 9.09 -21.41
C ASP A 240 -11.51 7.69 -20.76
N LEU A 241 -12.20 7.57 -19.61
CA LEU A 241 -12.39 6.30 -18.90
C LEU A 241 -13.69 5.59 -19.30
N LEU A 242 -14.54 6.24 -20.10
CA LEU A 242 -15.78 5.63 -20.59
C LEU A 242 -15.47 4.39 -21.41
N GLY A 243 -16.17 3.29 -21.10
CA GLY A 243 -15.93 1.98 -21.71
C GLY A 243 -14.85 1.14 -21.02
N PHE A 244 -14.01 1.74 -20.16
CA PHE A 244 -13.01 0.98 -19.40
C PHE A 244 -13.43 0.72 -17.94
N THR A 245 -14.07 1.70 -17.29
CA THR A 245 -14.49 1.60 -15.89
C THR A 245 -15.72 2.48 -15.62
N GLN A 246 -16.50 2.14 -14.59
CA GLN A 246 -17.47 3.06 -14.02
C GLN A 246 -16.76 4.04 -13.08
N VAL A 247 -16.88 5.34 -13.34
CA VAL A 247 -16.32 6.37 -12.46
C VAL A 247 -17.39 6.89 -11.51
N VAL A 248 -17.10 6.86 -10.21
CA VAL A 248 -17.96 7.38 -9.15
C VAL A 248 -17.20 8.51 -8.46
N VAL A 249 -17.77 9.71 -8.53
CA VAL A 249 -17.13 10.91 -8.01
C VAL A 249 -17.78 11.30 -6.69
N HIS A 250 -16.94 11.52 -5.68
CA HIS A 250 -17.32 11.94 -4.35
C HIS A 250 -16.72 13.33 -4.09
N ASP A 251 -17.50 14.23 -3.51
CA ASP A 251 -17.00 15.52 -3.08
C ASP A 251 -16.61 15.46 -1.62
N SER A 252 -15.38 15.91 -1.30
CA SER A 252 -15.00 16.14 0.09
C SER A 252 -15.96 17.16 0.69
N ALA A 253 -16.55 16.84 1.84
CA ALA A 253 -17.26 17.85 2.62
C ALA A 253 -16.32 19.05 2.80
N SER A 254 -16.82 20.24 2.49
CA SER A 254 -16.08 21.48 2.67
C SER A 254 -15.84 21.65 4.17
N GLU A 255 -14.60 21.48 4.62
CA GLU A 255 -14.17 21.94 5.95
C GLU A 255 -14.03 23.47 5.95
#